data_AF-A0A8X7MJL3-F1
#
_entry.id   AF-A0A8X7MJL3-F1
#
_cell.length_a   1.000
_cell.length_b   1.000
_cell.length_c   1.000
_cell.angle_alpha   90.00
_cell.angle_beta   90.00
_cell.angle_gamma   90.00
#
_symmetry.space_group_name_H-M   'P 1'
#
loop_
_entity.id
_entity.type
_entity.pdbx_description
1 polymer ?
#
loop_
_entity_poly.entity_id
_entity_poly.type
_entity_poly.pdbx_seq_one_letter_code
_entity_poly.pdbx_strand_id
1 'polypeptide(L)'
;MRRTELIRYAVLHAPASSRKPSRPPVTLEWLSSILRVAKPDSPGDVAAAAAAAVAFWGLLRLDEATCSPKGFDPRKNISRAGIVFASAYGGSPTATLSLPFTKTSPQGQRVVLTERPASVDPLALLHRHLALNVVPEGEEHSLFAFRHGRGMAQMRRTTLTSRLKILARRAELPLIDGHSFRIGGCTELLRAGNSFDDVRVHGRWSSEAWQRYVRDHAEIMAPRLLLDDAALARLVEAERGQGVGPRAGAVG
;
A
#
# COMPACT_ATOMS: atom_id res chain seq x y z
N MET A 1 -2.00 36.98 7.92
CA MET A 1 -1.70 35.55 8.22
C MET A 1 -2.75 34.68 7.54
N ARG A 2 -2.37 33.77 6.65
CA ARG A 2 -3.34 32.97 5.87
C ARG A 2 -4.01 31.94 6.78
N ARG A 3 -5.30 31.66 6.61
CA ARG A 3 -6.09 30.72 7.44
C ARG A 3 -5.41 29.34 7.62
N THR A 4 -4.62 28.92 6.64
CA THR A 4 -3.83 27.68 6.65
C THR A 4 -2.66 27.69 7.65
N GLU A 5 -2.05 28.86 7.89
CA GLU A 5 -0.95 29.06 8.84
C GLU A 5 -1.45 28.99 10.28
N LEU A 6 -2.62 29.59 10.55
CA LEU A 6 -3.30 29.50 11.85
C LEU A 6 -3.70 28.07 12.22
N ILE A 7 -4.15 27.28 11.23
CA ILE A 7 -4.48 25.86 11.45
C ILE A 7 -3.21 25.04 11.71
N ARG A 8 -2.11 25.28 10.96
CA ARG A 8 -0.82 24.61 11.23
C ARG A 8 -0.29 24.97 12.62
N TYR A 9 -0.37 26.25 12.99
CA TYR A 9 0.03 26.74 14.32
C TYR A 9 -0.80 26.07 15.42
N ALA A 10 -2.13 26.02 15.29
CA ALA A 10 -3.00 25.36 16.26
C ALA A 10 -2.74 23.84 16.38
N VAL A 11 -2.42 23.15 15.28
CA VAL A 11 -2.07 21.71 15.30
C VAL A 11 -0.69 21.47 15.95
N LEU A 12 0.28 22.35 15.68
CA LEU A 12 1.62 22.28 16.29
C LEU A 12 1.59 22.53 17.80
N HIS A 13 0.69 23.40 18.26
CA HIS A 13 0.55 23.79 19.68
C HIS A 13 -0.58 23.06 20.41
N ALA A 14 -1.28 22.13 19.74
CA ALA A 14 -2.28 21.29 20.39
C ALA A 14 -1.60 20.38 21.43
N PRO A 15 -2.12 20.29 22.67
CA PRO A 15 -1.52 19.52 23.74
C PRO A 15 -1.38 18.05 23.34
N ALA A 16 -0.31 17.38 23.79
CA ALA A 16 -0.03 15.98 23.44
C ALA A 16 -1.21 15.04 23.76
N SER A 17 -1.98 15.34 24.81
CA SER A 17 -3.22 14.65 25.20
C SER A 17 -4.37 14.73 24.18
N SER A 18 -4.35 15.72 23.29
CA SER A 18 -5.35 15.89 22.21
C SER A 18 -4.94 15.22 20.89
N ARG A 19 -3.69 14.75 20.78
CA ARG A 19 -3.18 14.06 19.59
C ARG A 19 -3.55 12.59 19.68
N LYS A 20 -4.49 12.14 18.84
CA LYS A 20 -4.77 10.70 18.70
C LYS A 20 -3.49 9.95 18.34
N PRO A 21 -3.22 8.77 18.96
CA PRO A 21 -2.07 7.95 18.62
C PRO A 21 -2.03 7.68 17.11
N SER A 22 -0.83 7.74 16.54
CA SER A 22 -0.62 7.44 15.13
C SER A 22 -0.99 5.98 14.87
N ARG A 23 -1.95 5.73 13.96
CA ARG A 23 -2.37 4.35 13.63
C ARG A 23 -1.15 3.55 13.15
N PRO A 24 -0.87 2.34 13.66
CA PRO A 24 0.26 1.55 13.19
C PRO A 24 0.15 1.28 11.68
N PRO A 25 1.28 1.27 10.94
CA PRO A 25 1.26 0.89 9.54
C PRO A 25 0.94 -0.61 9.41
N VAL A 26 0.34 -0.99 8.28
CA VAL A 26 0.43 -2.39 7.85
C VAL A 26 1.88 -2.61 7.41
N THR A 27 2.57 -3.63 7.90
CA THR A 27 3.94 -3.95 7.44
C THR A 27 3.89 -4.95 6.28
N LEU A 28 4.99 -5.05 5.53
CA LEU A 28 5.12 -6.05 4.47
C LEU A 28 5.01 -7.47 4.99
N GLU A 29 5.59 -7.75 6.17
CA GLU A 29 5.60 -9.07 6.82
C GLU A 29 4.19 -9.45 7.26
N TRP A 30 3.44 -8.50 7.83
CA TRP A 30 2.04 -8.71 8.20
C TRP A 30 1.20 -9.01 6.95
N LEU A 31 1.38 -8.22 5.88
CA LEU A 31 0.68 -8.43 4.61
C LEU A 31 1.00 -9.82 4.06
N SER A 32 2.27 -10.17 3.91
CA SER A 32 2.69 -11.49 3.40
C SER A 32 2.10 -12.64 4.22
N SER A 33 2.09 -12.51 5.54
CA SER A 33 1.59 -13.55 6.44
C SER A 33 0.07 -13.75 6.33
N ILE A 34 -0.71 -12.67 6.24
CA ILE A 34 -2.18 -12.81 6.05
C ILE A 34 -2.55 -13.34 4.66
N LEU A 35 -1.75 -13.03 3.63
CA LEU A 35 -1.99 -13.50 2.27
C LEU A 35 -1.71 -15.00 2.16
N ARG A 36 -0.70 -15.51 2.87
CA ARG A 36 -0.34 -16.94 2.92
C ARG A 36 -1.46 -17.82 3.47
N VAL A 37 -2.25 -17.32 4.41
CA VAL A 37 -3.36 -18.05 5.06
C VAL A 37 -4.72 -17.78 4.42
N ALA A 38 -4.77 -16.98 3.35
CA ALA A 38 -5.98 -16.78 2.58
C ALA A 38 -6.36 -18.08 1.86
N LYS A 39 -7.60 -18.54 2.07
CA LYS A 39 -8.05 -19.79 1.47
C LYS A 39 -8.21 -19.62 -0.05
N PRO A 40 -7.54 -20.44 -0.87
CA PRO A 40 -7.46 -20.28 -2.32
C PRO A 40 -8.81 -20.40 -3.05
N ASP A 41 -9.76 -21.09 -2.43
CA ASP A 41 -11.11 -21.43 -2.90
C ASP A 41 -12.20 -20.56 -2.26
N SER A 42 -11.86 -19.78 -1.24
CA SER A 42 -12.79 -18.89 -0.53
C SER A 42 -12.95 -17.57 -1.30
N PRO A 43 -14.12 -17.31 -1.92
CA PRO A 43 -14.32 -16.14 -2.77
C PRO A 43 -14.04 -14.82 -2.03
N GLY A 44 -14.47 -14.75 -0.77
CA GLY A 44 -14.29 -13.57 0.09
C GLY A 44 -12.88 -13.40 0.62
N ASP A 45 -12.13 -14.49 0.86
CA ASP A 45 -10.74 -14.37 1.32
C ASP A 45 -9.84 -13.94 0.15
N VAL A 46 -10.04 -14.51 -1.04
CA VAL A 46 -9.31 -14.11 -2.26
C VAL A 46 -9.59 -12.64 -2.60
N ALA A 47 -10.84 -12.18 -2.51
CA ALA A 47 -11.18 -10.79 -2.74
C ALA A 47 -10.56 -9.84 -1.70
N ALA A 48 -10.55 -10.24 -0.41
CA ALA A 48 -9.93 -9.46 0.65
C ALA A 48 -8.39 -9.41 0.50
N ALA A 49 -7.77 -10.52 0.10
CA ALA A 49 -6.34 -10.61 -0.18
C ALA A 49 -5.93 -9.69 -1.34
N ALA A 50 -6.67 -9.74 -2.46
CA ALA A 50 -6.46 -8.83 -3.59
C ALA A 50 -6.65 -7.36 -3.18
N ALA A 51 -7.73 -7.04 -2.45
CA ALA A 51 -7.98 -5.68 -1.97
C ALA A 51 -6.86 -5.16 -1.05
N ALA A 52 -6.33 -6.02 -0.17
CA ALA A 52 -5.24 -5.67 0.73
C ALA A 52 -3.94 -5.38 -0.02
N ALA A 53 -3.52 -6.28 -0.92
CA ALA A 53 -2.30 -6.12 -1.70
C ALA A 53 -2.39 -4.88 -2.63
N VAL A 54 -3.52 -4.71 -3.31
CA VAL A 54 -3.77 -3.52 -4.14
C VAL A 54 -3.76 -2.25 -3.30
N ALA A 55 -4.41 -2.26 -2.13
CA ALA A 55 -4.44 -1.06 -1.29
C ALA A 55 -3.06 -0.69 -0.74
N PHE A 56 -2.25 -1.70 -0.42
CA PHE A 56 -0.88 -1.55 0.03
C PHE A 56 0.00 -0.96 -1.08
N TRP A 57 0.14 -1.68 -2.20
CA TRP A 57 1.06 -1.29 -3.28
C TRP A 57 0.57 -0.10 -4.09
N GLY A 58 -0.73 0.11 -4.20
CA GLY A 58 -1.33 1.27 -4.88
C GLY A 58 -1.47 2.50 -4.00
N LEU A 59 -1.10 2.41 -2.71
CA LEU A 59 -1.26 3.48 -1.72
C LEU A 59 -2.72 3.97 -1.61
N LEU A 60 -3.69 3.05 -1.74
CA LEU A 60 -5.11 3.40 -1.69
C LEU A 60 -5.51 3.75 -0.26
N ARG A 61 -6.44 4.70 -0.15
CA ARG A 61 -7.28 4.78 1.05
C ARG A 61 -8.22 3.59 1.08
N LEU A 62 -8.61 3.15 2.27
CA LEU A 62 -9.51 2.00 2.40
C LEU A 62 -10.86 2.20 1.67
N ASP A 63 -11.36 3.43 1.58
CA ASP A 63 -12.57 3.78 0.81
C ASP A 63 -12.38 3.65 -0.71
N GLU A 64 -11.15 3.76 -1.21
CA GLU A 64 -10.86 3.63 -2.64
C GLU A 64 -10.90 2.15 -3.07
N ALA A 65 -10.73 1.22 -2.12
CA ALA A 65 -10.83 -0.23 -2.31
C ALA A 65 -12.18 -0.82 -1.85
N THR A 66 -13.12 -0.01 -1.35
CA THR A 66 -14.38 -0.50 -0.78
C THR A 66 -15.59 0.33 -1.17
N CYS A 67 -16.78 -0.26 -1.07
CA CYS A 67 -18.06 0.42 -1.27
C CYS A 67 -18.61 1.00 0.03
N SER A 68 -19.45 2.02 -0.13
CA SER A 68 -20.22 2.58 0.97
C SER A 68 -21.29 1.59 1.46
N PRO A 69 -21.86 1.79 2.67
CA PRO A 69 -23.00 0.98 3.12
C PRO A 69 -24.22 1.05 2.20
N LYS A 70 -24.38 2.15 1.44
CA LYS A 70 -25.46 2.35 0.46
C LYS A 70 -25.32 1.46 -0.79
N GLY A 71 -24.19 0.75 -0.94
CA GLY A 71 -23.92 -0.09 -2.09
C GLY A 71 -22.85 0.49 -3.01
N PHE A 72 -22.76 -0.12 -4.19
CA PHE A 72 -21.86 0.28 -5.27
C PHE A 72 -22.43 1.50 -6.00
N ASP A 73 -21.60 2.52 -6.22
CA ASP A 73 -21.89 3.67 -7.07
C ASP A 73 -20.72 3.81 -8.07
N PRO A 74 -20.94 3.60 -9.39
CA PRO A 74 -19.86 3.61 -10.39
C PRO A 74 -19.17 4.97 -10.52
N ARG A 75 -19.80 6.05 -10.03
CA ARG A 75 -19.19 7.39 -10.00
C ARG A 75 -18.20 7.55 -8.83
N LYS A 76 -18.24 6.64 -7.85
CA LYS A 76 -17.46 6.74 -6.61
C LYS A 76 -16.57 5.53 -6.36
N ASN A 77 -16.93 4.38 -6.91
CA ASN A 77 -16.28 3.11 -6.66
C ASN A 77 -15.74 2.57 -7.97
N ILE A 78 -14.49 2.11 -7.95
CA ILE A 78 -13.90 1.44 -9.11
C ILE A 78 -14.68 0.15 -9.42
N SER A 79 -15.07 0.00 -10.69
CA SER A 79 -15.64 -1.23 -11.24
C SER A 79 -14.54 -2.09 -11.86
N ARG A 80 -14.89 -3.29 -12.33
CA ARG A 80 -13.95 -4.16 -13.05
C ARG A 80 -13.49 -3.59 -14.39
N ALA A 81 -14.35 -2.83 -15.07
CA ALA A 81 -13.99 -2.10 -16.29
C ALA A 81 -12.97 -0.98 -16.03
N GLY A 82 -12.79 -0.57 -14.77
CA GLY A 82 -11.78 0.39 -14.36
C GLY A 82 -10.35 -0.16 -14.28
N ILE A 83 -10.10 -1.43 -14.64
CA ILE A 83 -8.76 -2.02 -14.68
C ILE A 83 -8.31 -2.25 -16.11
N VAL A 84 -7.07 -1.88 -16.40
CA VAL A 84 -6.35 -2.25 -17.61
C VAL A 84 -5.07 -2.96 -17.23
N PHE A 85 -4.91 -4.21 -17.67
CA PHE A 85 -3.64 -4.94 -17.60
C PHE A 85 -2.81 -4.63 -18.84
N ALA A 86 -1.51 -4.40 -18.67
CA ALA A 86 -0.59 -4.03 -19.74
C ALA A 86 0.84 -4.48 -19.41
N SER A 87 1.75 -4.33 -20.36
CA SER A 87 3.19 -4.41 -20.10
C SER A 87 3.78 -3.00 -20.14
N ALA A 88 4.58 -2.66 -19.13
CA ALA A 88 5.39 -1.45 -19.13
C ALA A 88 6.48 -1.52 -20.21
N TYR A 89 7.14 -0.38 -20.43
CA TYR A 89 8.36 -0.34 -21.22
C TYR A 89 9.39 -1.33 -20.63
N GLY A 90 9.93 -2.22 -21.46
CA GLY A 90 10.78 -3.33 -21.02
C GLY A 90 10.04 -4.64 -20.71
N GLY A 91 8.72 -4.71 -20.93
CA GLY A 91 7.95 -5.95 -20.90
C GLY A 91 7.36 -6.33 -19.54
N SER A 92 7.68 -5.60 -18.47
CA SER A 92 7.20 -5.92 -17.12
C SER A 92 5.67 -5.79 -17.00
N PRO A 93 4.97 -6.80 -16.46
CA PRO A 93 3.52 -6.72 -16.26
C PRO A 93 3.10 -5.58 -15.34
N THR A 94 1.98 -4.94 -15.68
CA THR A 94 1.37 -3.85 -14.91
C THR A 94 -0.15 -3.94 -14.94
N ALA A 95 -0.78 -3.29 -13.96
CA ALA A 95 -2.19 -2.97 -14.00
C ALA A 95 -2.42 -1.50 -13.66
N THR A 96 -3.28 -0.84 -14.43
CA THR A 96 -3.72 0.53 -14.14
C THR A 96 -5.16 0.52 -13.66
N LEU A 97 -5.39 1.06 -12.47
CA LEU A 97 -6.71 1.25 -11.87
C LEU A 97 -7.16 2.69 -12.12
N SER A 98 -8.30 2.87 -12.77
CA SER A 98 -8.95 4.17 -12.94
C SER A 98 -9.98 4.38 -11.84
N LEU A 99 -9.58 5.06 -10.77
CA LEU A 99 -10.49 5.41 -9.68
C LEU A 99 -11.40 6.56 -10.16
N PRO A 100 -12.74 6.40 -10.16
CA PRO A 100 -13.66 7.42 -10.69
C PRO A 100 -13.75 8.65 -9.79
N PHE A 101 -13.43 8.50 -8.50
CA PHE A 101 -13.46 9.58 -7.52
C PHE A 101 -12.40 9.36 -6.45
N THR A 102 -11.76 10.43 -6.01
CA THR A 102 -11.00 10.45 -4.75
C THR A 102 -11.37 11.69 -3.95
N LYS A 103 -11.13 11.68 -2.64
CA LYS A 103 -11.44 12.82 -1.75
C LYS A 103 -10.84 14.15 -2.23
N THR A 104 -9.72 14.09 -2.95
CA THR A 104 -8.98 15.26 -3.42
C THR A 104 -9.09 15.48 -4.93
N SER A 105 -9.72 14.57 -5.67
CA SER A 105 -9.94 14.67 -7.11
C SER A 105 -11.32 14.12 -7.46
N PRO A 106 -12.34 15.00 -7.59
CA PRO A 106 -13.67 14.60 -8.02
C PRO A 106 -13.71 13.97 -9.42
N GLN A 107 -12.74 14.30 -10.27
CA GLN A 107 -12.55 13.73 -11.62
C GLN A 107 -11.85 12.37 -11.60
N GLY A 108 -11.53 11.83 -10.43
CA GLY A 108 -10.83 10.57 -10.31
C GLY A 108 -9.33 10.69 -10.47
N GLN A 109 -8.63 9.57 -10.33
CA GLN A 109 -7.18 9.44 -10.46
C GLN A 109 -6.80 8.03 -10.88
N ARG A 110 -5.62 7.86 -11.47
CA ARG A 110 -5.07 6.54 -11.82
C ARG A 110 -4.10 6.05 -10.76
N VAL A 111 -4.03 4.73 -10.62
CA VAL A 111 -3.05 4.03 -9.78
C VAL A 111 -2.41 2.95 -10.63
N VAL A 112 -1.07 2.92 -10.64
CA VAL A 112 -0.32 1.89 -11.36
C VAL A 112 0.16 0.84 -10.37
N LEU A 113 -0.04 -0.43 -10.70
CA LEU A 113 0.47 -1.57 -9.97
C LEU A 113 1.50 -2.27 -10.86
N THR A 114 2.58 -2.70 -10.23
CA THR A 114 3.65 -3.48 -10.85
C THR A 114 3.74 -4.84 -10.18
N GLU A 115 4.34 -5.79 -10.88
CA GLU A 115 4.67 -7.10 -10.32
C GLU A 115 5.51 -6.97 -9.04
N ARG A 116 5.23 -7.84 -8.07
CA ARG A 116 5.98 -8.00 -6.82
C ARG A 116 6.27 -9.49 -6.59
N PRO A 117 7.11 -9.86 -5.59
CA PRO A 117 7.25 -11.27 -5.22
C PRO A 117 5.90 -11.93 -5.00
N ALA A 118 5.75 -13.18 -5.44
CA ALA A 118 4.48 -13.91 -5.46
C ALA A 118 3.73 -13.93 -4.12
N SER A 119 4.45 -13.82 -2.99
CA SER A 119 3.88 -13.77 -1.64
C SER A 119 3.03 -12.52 -1.35
N VAL A 120 3.19 -11.46 -2.14
CA VAL A 120 2.55 -10.16 -1.96
C VAL A 120 2.15 -9.50 -3.29
N ASP A 121 2.16 -10.25 -4.40
CA ASP A 121 1.95 -9.71 -5.74
C ASP A 121 0.50 -9.23 -5.97
N PRO A 122 0.28 -7.90 -6.14
CA PRO A 122 -1.06 -7.39 -6.39
C PRO A 122 -1.62 -7.85 -7.75
N LEU A 123 -0.77 -8.14 -8.75
CA LEU A 123 -1.23 -8.55 -10.08
C LEU A 123 -1.74 -9.99 -10.08
N ALA A 124 -0.96 -10.94 -9.57
CA ALA A 124 -1.39 -12.33 -9.41
C ALA A 124 -2.66 -12.44 -8.55
N LEU A 125 -2.75 -11.68 -7.45
CA LEU A 125 -3.93 -11.69 -6.59
C LEU A 125 -5.16 -11.09 -7.28
N LEU A 126 -5.00 -10.02 -8.08
CA LEU A 126 -6.07 -9.47 -8.90
C LEU A 126 -6.56 -10.48 -9.94
N HIS A 127 -5.65 -11.12 -10.69
CA HIS A 127 -6.02 -12.14 -11.66
C HIS A 127 -6.79 -13.30 -11.01
N ARG A 128 -6.28 -13.81 -9.88
CA ARG A 128 -6.94 -14.87 -9.12
C ARG A 128 -8.34 -14.46 -8.66
N HIS A 129 -8.48 -13.24 -8.15
CA HIS A 129 -9.77 -12.69 -7.72
C HIS A 129 -10.76 -12.61 -8.87
N LEU A 130 -10.35 -12.05 -10.01
CA LEU A 130 -11.21 -11.88 -11.18
C LEU A 130 -11.65 -13.23 -11.76
N ALA A 131 -10.75 -14.24 -11.77
CA ALA A 131 -11.05 -15.59 -12.22
C ALA A 131 -12.01 -16.34 -11.29
N LEU A 132 -11.85 -16.23 -9.97
CA LEU A 132 -12.68 -16.95 -9.00
C LEU A 132 -14.06 -16.29 -8.82
N ASN A 133 -14.11 -14.96 -8.83
CA ASN A 133 -15.30 -14.19 -8.55
C ASN A 133 -15.95 -13.70 -9.84
N VAL A 134 -16.31 -14.56 -10.78
CA VAL A 134 -16.96 -14.13 -12.04
C VAL A 134 -18.27 -13.39 -11.75
N VAL A 135 -18.46 -12.22 -12.37
CA VAL A 135 -19.70 -11.43 -12.25
C VAL A 135 -20.66 -11.79 -13.37
N PRO A 136 -21.98 -11.75 -13.14
CA PRO A 136 -22.97 -11.89 -14.21
C PRO A 136 -22.79 -10.83 -15.29
N GLU A 137 -23.07 -11.19 -16.54
CA GLU A 137 -23.04 -10.27 -17.67
C GLU A 137 -24.14 -9.20 -17.53
N GLY A 138 -23.82 -7.95 -17.90
CA GLY A 138 -24.74 -6.82 -17.79
C GLY A 138 -24.89 -6.21 -16.40
N GLU A 139 -24.31 -6.83 -15.36
CA GLU A 139 -24.30 -6.27 -14.00
C GLU A 139 -22.96 -5.58 -13.68
N GLU A 140 -23.03 -4.31 -13.25
CA GLU A 140 -21.84 -3.63 -12.74
C GLU A 140 -21.63 -3.90 -11.25
N HIS A 141 -20.43 -4.34 -10.91
CA HIS A 141 -20.00 -4.50 -9.53
C HIS A 141 -18.69 -3.78 -9.27
N SER A 142 -18.44 -3.49 -7.99
CA SER A 142 -17.12 -3.03 -7.56
C SER A 142 -16.05 -4.04 -7.91
N LEU A 143 -14.84 -3.53 -8.12
CA LEU A 143 -13.68 -4.35 -8.45
C LEU A 143 -13.53 -5.57 -7.52
N PHE A 144 -13.66 -5.37 -6.21
CA PHE A 144 -13.50 -6.41 -5.21
C PHE A 144 -14.80 -7.12 -4.80
N ALA A 145 -15.88 -6.97 -5.59
CA ALA A 145 -17.08 -7.76 -5.37
C ALA A 145 -16.78 -9.25 -5.53
N PHE A 146 -17.40 -10.06 -4.67
CA PHE A 146 -17.11 -11.49 -4.55
C PHE A 146 -18.38 -12.33 -4.40
N ARG A 147 -18.31 -13.61 -4.76
CA ARG A 147 -19.44 -14.53 -4.68
C ARG A 147 -19.82 -14.79 -3.23
N HIS A 148 -21.11 -14.66 -2.92
CA HIS A 148 -21.67 -14.94 -1.61
C HIS A 148 -23.06 -15.60 -1.74
N GLY A 149 -23.17 -16.86 -1.32
CA GLY A 149 -24.36 -17.66 -1.56
C GLY A 149 -24.62 -17.80 -3.07
N ARG A 150 -25.84 -17.47 -3.51
CA ARG A 150 -26.26 -17.50 -4.92
C ARG A 150 -25.98 -16.21 -5.69
N GLY A 151 -25.43 -15.17 -5.05
CA GLY A 151 -25.24 -13.86 -5.67
C GLY A 151 -23.86 -13.24 -5.40
N MET A 152 -23.77 -11.94 -5.63
CA MET A 152 -22.55 -11.16 -5.45
C MET A 152 -22.66 -10.22 -4.25
N ALA A 153 -21.62 -10.19 -3.42
CA ALA A 153 -21.46 -9.23 -2.34
C ALA A 153 -20.44 -8.15 -2.72
N GLN A 154 -20.77 -6.89 -2.47
CA GLN A 154 -19.83 -5.78 -2.63
C GLN A 154 -18.82 -5.77 -1.48
N MET A 155 -17.55 -5.43 -1.77
CA MET A 155 -16.54 -5.29 -0.72
C MET A 155 -16.78 -3.99 0.06
N ARG A 156 -17.50 -4.06 1.18
CA ARG A 156 -17.68 -2.93 2.10
C ARG A 156 -16.47 -2.82 3.05
N ARG A 157 -16.23 -1.63 3.61
CA ARG A 157 -15.21 -1.43 4.65
C ARG A 157 -15.32 -2.44 5.79
N THR A 158 -16.53 -2.67 6.29
CA THR A 158 -16.78 -3.63 7.39
C THR A 158 -16.45 -5.04 6.96
N THR A 159 -16.87 -5.45 5.76
CA THR A 159 -16.55 -6.77 5.19
C THR A 159 -15.04 -6.98 5.06
N LEU A 160 -14.33 -6.02 4.46
CA LEU A 160 -12.87 -6.09 4.31
C LEU A 160 -12.18 -6.17 5.68
N THR A 161 -12.55 -5.30 6.62
CA THR A 161 -11.95 -5.28 7.96
C THR A 161 -12.20 -6.58 8.71
N SER A 162 -13.41 -7.13 8.66
CA SER A 162 -13.74 -8.41 9.29
C SER A 162 -12.99 -9.57 8.65
N ARG A 163 -12.86 -9.60 7.32
CA ARG A 163 -12.05 -10.61 6.61
C ARG A 163 -10.58 -10.53 6.99
N LEU A 164 -10.01 -9.33 7.03
CA LEU A 164 -8.62 -9.13 7.47
C LEU A 164 -8.40 -9.59 8.92
N LYS A 165 -9.36 -9.35 9.83
CA LYS A 165 -9.29 -9.89 11.20
C LYS A 165 -9.34 -11.41 11.24
N ILE A 166 -10.10 -12.04 10.35
CA ILE A 166 -10.12 -13.51 10.20
C ILE A 166 -8.75 -14.01 9.70
N LEU A 167 -8.19 -13.39 8.68
CA LEU A 167 -6.88 -13.78 8.13
C LEU A 167 -5.76 -13.56 9.15
N ALA A 168 -5.76 -12.44 9.87
CA ALA A 168 -4.81 -12.17 10.94
C ALA A 168 -4.85 -13.25 12.04
N ARG A 169 -6.05 -13.65 12.48
CA ARG A 169 -6.19 -14.76 13.44
C ARG A 169 -5.65 -16.09 12.91
N ARG A 170 -5.89 -16.40 11.63
CA ARG A 170 -5.35 -17.63 11.01
C ARG A 170 -3.83 -17.60 10.86
N ALA A 171 -3.25 -16.41 10.72
CA ALA A 171 -1.81 -16.20 10.67
C ALA A 171 -1.19 -16.05 12.07
N GLU A 172 -1.97 -16.20 13.14
CA GLU A 172 -1.54 -16.04 14.54
C GLU A 172 -0.94 -14.64 14.82
N LEU A 173 -1.47 -13.62 14.13
CA LEU A 173 -1.02 -12.23 14.26
C LEU A 173 -1.95 -11.42 15.17
N PRO A 174 -1.42 -10.39 15.85
CA PRO A 174 -2.24 -9.45 16.58
C PRO A 174 -3.23 -8.74 15.64
N LEU A 175 -4.42 -8.47 16.16
CA LEU A 175 -5.42 -7.70 15.43
C LEU A 175 -5.00 -6.23 15.39
N ILE A 176 -4.82 -5.70 14.18
CA ILE A 176 -4.50 -4.30 13.98
C ILE A 176 -5.79 -3.54 13.73
N ASP A 177 -6.11 -2.58 14.59
CA ASP A 177 -7.22 -1.66 14.34
C ASP A 177 -6.78 -0.53 13.40
N GLY A 178 -7.56 -0.32 12.34
CA GLY A 178 -7.32 0.77 11.40
C GLY A 178 -6.19 0.53 10.41
N HIS A 179 -6.13 -0.67 9.81
CA HIS A 179 -5.20 -1.09 8.74
C HIS A 179 -4.84 0.05 7.79
N SER A 180 -3.71 0.68 8.05
CA SER A 180 -3.25 1.85 7.32
C SER A 180 -2.36 1.42 6.16
N PHE A 181 -2.95 0.72 5.18
CA PHE A 181 -2.25 0.21 3.99
C PHE A 181 -1.45 1.29 3.28
N ARG A 182 -2.02 2.49 3.13
CA ARG A 182 -1.36 3.65 2.53
C ARG A 182 -0.12 4.14 3.27
N ILE A 183 -0.06 3.97 4.60
CA ILE A 183 1.16 4.29 5.37
C ILE A 183 2.18 3.17 5.16
N GLY A 184 1.75 1.92 5.33
CA GLY A 184 2.59 0.74 5.12
C GLY A 184 3.29 0.71 3.77
N GLY A 185 2.51 0.76 2.68
CA GLY A 185 3.06 0.75 1.33
C GLY A 185 3.93 1.98 1.03
N CYS A 186 3.65 3.13 1.64
CA CYS A 186 4.50 4.31 1.49
C CYS A 186 5.87 4.07 2.11
N THR A 187 5.90 3.55 3.34
CA THR A 187 7.14 3.16 4.02
C THR A 187 7.90 2.11 3.20
N GLU A 188 7.25 1.06 2.71
CA GLU A 188 7.92 0.02 1.94
C GLU A 188 8.48 0.49 0.59
N LEU A 189 7.74 1.33 -0.15
CA LEU A 189 8.27 1.89 -1.39
C LEU A 189 9.50 2.77 -1.13
N LEU A 190 9.50 3.53 -0.04
CA LEU A 190 10.64 4.36 0.34
C LEU A 190 11.83 3.52 0.82
N ARG A 191 11.60 2.44 1.58
CA ARG A 191 12.64 1.46 1.97
C ARG A 191 13.22 0.75 0.73
N ALA A 192 12.41 0.51 -0.29
CA ALA A 192 12.84 -0.02 -1.58
C ALA A 192 13.57 0.99 -2.48
N GLY A 193 13.90 2.18 -1.97
CA GLY A 193 14.73 3.18 -2.66
C GLY A 193 14.01 4.11 -3.63
N ASN A 194 12.69 3.98 -3.83
CA ASN A 194 11.93 4.89 -4.70
C ASN A 194 12.07 6.33 -4.20
N SER A 195 12.19 7.33 -5.08
CA SER A 195 12.34 8.71 -4.64
C SER A 195 11.11 9.20 -3.87
N PHE A 196 11.28 10.23 -3.05
CA PHE A 196 10.14 10.85 -2.36
C PHE A 196 9.11 11.40 -3.34
N ASP A 197 9.54 11.94 -4.48
CA ASP A 197 8.66 12.47 -5.51
C ASP A 197 7.89 11.37 -6.23
N ASP A 198 8.53 10.25 -6.57
CA ASP A 198 7.84 9.10 -7.18
C ASP A 198 6.75 8.56 -6.25
N VAL A 199 7.08 8.36 -4.98
CA VAL A 199 6.11 7.89 -3.98
C VAL A 199 5.01 8.93 -3.76
N ARG A 200 5.33 10.23 -3.76
CA ARG A 200 4.36 11.31 -3.65
C ARG A 200 3.37 11.32 -4.81
N VAL A 201 3.87 11.19 -6.05
CA VAL A 201 3.07 11.13 -7.28
C VAL A 201 2.21 9.88 -7.28
N HIS A 202 2.80 8.72 -7.00
CA HIS A 202 2.10 7.43 -6.96
C HIS A 202 0.99 7.41 -5.91
N GLY A 203 1.26 7.97 -4.74
CA GLY A 203 0.27 8.13 -3.68
C GLY A 203 -0.74 9.24 -3.95
N ARG A 204 -0.57 10.06 -4.99
CA ARG A 204 -1.52 11.09 -5.40
C ARG A 204 -1.66 12.22 -4.37
N TRP A 205 -0.58 12.59 -3.70
CA TRP A 205 -0.58 13.69 -2.73
C TRP A 205 -0.25 15.03 -3.39
N SER A 206 -1.23 15.93 -3.43
CA SER A 206 -1.05 17.30 -3.92
C SER A 206 -0.41 18.26 -2.92
N SER A 207 -0.31 17.88 -1.65
CA SER A 207 0.24 18.71 -0.57
C SER A 207 1.24 17.93 0.30
N GLU A 208 1.97 18.65 1.15
CA GLU A 208 2.91 18.12 2.16
C GLU A 208 2.25 17.23 3.25
N ALA A 209 0.96 16.91 3.12
CA ALA A 209 0.32 15.91 3.98
C ALA A 209 0.98 14.52 3.87
N TRP A 210 1.70 14.23 2.78
CA TRP A 210 2.44 12.98 2.57
C TRP A 210 3.56 12.78 3.60
N GLN A 211 4.15 13.85 4.15
CA GLN A 211 5.21 13.77 5.16
C GLN A 211 4.79 12.99 6.42
N ARG A 212 3.49 13.02 6.76
CA ARG A 212 2.93 12.24 7.89
C ARG A 212 2.92 10.72 7.65
N TYR A 213 3.13 10.30 6.41
CA TYR A 213 3.21 8.90 6.00
C TYR A 213 4.65 8.40 5.97
N VAL A 214 5.65 9.30 5.99
CA VAL A 214 7.06 8.95 6.17
C VAL A 214 7.26 8.65 7.65
N ARG A 215 7.46 7.38 7.95
CA ARG A 215 7.79 6.88 9.28
C ARG A 215 9.09 6.08 9.16
N ASP A 216 9.84 5.96 10.24
CA ASP A 216 11.13 5.25 10.26
C ASP A 216 12.21 6.00 9.44
N HIS A 217 12.41 7.28 9.76
CA HIS A 217 13.35 8.19 9.08
C HIS A 217 14.75 7.57 8.89
N ALA A 218 15.30 6.93 9.92
CA ALA A 218 16.63 6.32 9.85
C ALA A 218 16.71 5.21 8.78
N GLU A 219 15.74 4.30 8.76
CA GLU A 219 15.70 3.20 7.78
C GLU A 219 15.42 3.66 6.36
N ILE A 220 14.65 4.74 6.21
CA ILE A 220 14.36 5.35 4.91
C ILE A 220 15.58 6.13 4.38
N MET A 221 16.33 6.80 5.24
CA MET A 221 17.45 7.65 4.83
C MET A 221 18.77 6.89 4.70
N ALA A 222 19.03 5.88 5.55
CA ALA A 222 20.32 5.19 5.56
C ALA A 222 20.71 4.59 4.19
N PRO A 223 19.85 3.83 3.47
CA PRO A 223 20.20 3.31 2.15
C PRO A 223 20.46 4.41 1.12
N ARG A 224 19.76 5.54 1.21
CA ARG A 224 19.93 6.66 0.26
C ARG A 224 21.22 7.44 0.49
N LEU A 225 21.57 7.67 1.76
CA LEU A 225 22.81 8.33 2.13
C LEU A 225 24.04 7.45 1.83
N LEU A 226 23.90 6.12 1.85
CA LEU A 226 24.96 5.19 1.47
C LEU A 226 25.19 5.12 -0.05
N LEU A 227 24.16 5.39 -0.87
CA LEU A 227 24.27 5.38 -2.34
C LEU A 227 24.98 6.62 -2.90
N ASP A 228 25.04 7.70 -2.12
CA ASP A 228 25.52 9.02 -2.57
C ASP A 228 26.88 9.37 -1.96
N ASP A 229 27.87 8.48 -2.07
CA ASP A 229 29.18 8.78 -1.49
C ASP A 229 30.38 8.29 -2.32
N ALA A 230 30.54 8.94 -3.48
CA ALA A 230 31.74 8.82 -4.30
C ALA A 230 33.03 9.23 -3.55
N ALA A 231 32.92 10.04 -2.48
CA ALA A 231 34.07 10.40 -1.65
C ALA A 231 34.46 9.25 -0.70
N LEU A 232 33.48 8.60 -0.05
CA LEU A 232 33.74 7.38 0.73
C LEU A 232 34.28 6.24 -0.13
N ALA A 233 33.77 6.05 -1.35
CA ALA A 233 34.30 5.03 -2.26
C ALA A 233 35.80 5.25 -2.57
N ARG A 234 36.21 6.49 -2.83
CA ARG A 234 37.63 6.87 -3.03
C ARG A 234 38.48 6.64 -1.77
N LEU A 235 37.93 6.92 -0.59
CA LEU A 235 38.62 6.66 0.68
C LEU A 235 38.80 5.15 0.91
N VAL A 236 37.79 4.33 0.66
CA VAL A 236 37.88 2.87 0.76
C VAL A 236 38.94 2.31 -0.21
N GLU A 237 39.02 2.84 -1.43
CA GLU A 237 40.09 2.47 -2.38
C GLU A 237 41.48 2.90 -1.88
N ALA A 238 41.61 4.11 -1.32
CA ALA A 238 42.85 4.58 -0.73
C ALA A 238 43.29 3.75 0.49
N GLU A 239 42.36 3.38 1.38
CA GLU A 239 42.61 2.53 2.56
C GLU A 239 43.02 1.11 2.16
N ARG A 240 42.38 0.54 1.12
CA ARG A 240 42.77 -0.76 0.53
C ARG A 240 44.17 -0.71 -0.08
N GLY A 241 44.54 0.40 -0.72
CA GLY A 241 45.88 0.64 -1.27
C GLY A 241 46.97 0.85 -0.20
N GLN A 242 46.59 1.27 1.00
CA GLN A 242 47.51 1.54 2.12
C GLN A 242 47.68 0.38 3.11
N GLY A 243 47.01 -0.76 2.90
CA GLY A 243 47.13 -1.93 3.79
C GLY A 243 46.53 -1.72 5.19
N VAL A 244 45.65 -0.73 5.36
CA VAL A 244 44.98 -0.43 6.64
C VAL A 244 43.65 -1.19 6.68
N GLY A 245 43.69 -2.52 6.72
CA GLY A 245 42.54 -3.33 7.10
C GLY A 245 42.36 -3.32 8.63
N PRO A 246 41.14 -3.50 9.16
CA PRO A 246 40.94 -3.58 10.61
C PRO A 246 41.80 -4.73 11.15
N ARG A 247 42.71 -4.42 12.09
CA ARG A 247 43.45 -5.45 12.81
C ARG A 247 42.43 -6.36 13.48
N ALA A 248 42.37 -7.62 13.06
CA ALA A 248 41.66 -8.66 13.77
C ALA A 248 42.22 -8.69 15.20
N GLY A 249 41.46 -8.11 16.14
CA GLY A 249 41.77 -8.15 17.55
C GLY A 249 41.59 -9.57 18.04
N ALA A 250 42.69 -10.15 18.51
CA ALA A 250 42.82 -11.51 18.98
C ALA A 250 41.79 -11.83 20.07
N VAL A 251 41.17 -13.01 19.93
CA VAL A 251 40.59 -13.74 21.04
C VAL A 251 41.76 -14.21 21.92
N GLY A 252 41.75 -13.77 23.18
CA GLY A 252 42.62 -14.22 24.26
C GLY A 252 41.89 -14.04 25.57
#